data_AF-A0A1V5JMW4-F1
#
_entry.id   AF-A0A1V5JMW4-F1
#
_cell.length_a   1.000
_cell.length_b   1.000
_cell.length_c   1.000
_cell.angle_alpha   90.00
_cell.angle_beta   90.00
_cell.angle_gamma   90.00
#
_symmetry.space_group_name_H-M   'P 1'
#
loop_
_entity.id
_entity.type
_entity.pdbx_description
1 polymer ?
#
loop_
_entity_poly.entity_id
_entity_poly.type
_entity_poly.pdbx_seq_one_letter_code
_entity_poly.pdbx_strand_id
1 'polypeptide(L)'
;MKERSVYAGAVAVGAVVLLSLSDGLFASRSFLLGLGATTALTAAMALFRMERQWGREHRLFLPLPILPRPWRGGAALGRDRASVLILILLLAVPLVYRATGTGESHLVPRPYRISGLGRMSRESLRELWLTNRGEKLPDFSDYLCHRAFQQGFFHGYPQEFPDEGAAVTLSRYAPEGAGISRRDEVIAKYDEAWYKNELKVAKESALGALLYAQGVRGVSLETTGGVAVTSAYIAGYGLAVVLGYLPLLFLSRRAGPGSPRLFGSIMARRKRQEA
;
A
#
# COMPACT_ATOMS: atom_id res chain seq x y z
N MET A 1 9.47 -0.42 -37.33
CA MET A 1 8.61 0.46 -36.50
C MET A 1 7.33 -0.21 -35.99
N LYS A 2 6.53 -0.90 -36.84
CA LYS A 2 5.25 -1.51 -36.42
C LYS A 2 5.31 -2.55 -35.28
N GLU A 3 6.41 -3.29 -35.12
CA GLU A 3 6.51 -4.27 -34.03
C GLU A 3 6.70 -3.59 -32.66
N ARG A 4 7.46 -2.48 -32.59
CA ARG A 4 7.71 -1.74 -31.35
C ARG A 4 6.43 -1.14 -30.75
N SER A 5 5.49 -0.69 -31.59
CA SER A 5 4.22 -0.12 -31.13
C SER A 5 3.25 -1.16 -30.56
N VAL A 6 3.33 -2.42 -31.02
CA VAL A 6 2.44 -3.49 -30.54
C VAL A 6 2.89 -4.01 -29.16
N TYR A 7 4.20 -4.12 -28.93
CA TYR A 7 4.72 -4.48 -27.60
C TYR A 7 4.48 -3.38 -26.57
N ALA A 8 4.67 -2.11 -26.95
CA ALA A 8 4.35 -0.97 -26.10
C ALA A 8 2.85 -0.93 -25.74
N GLY A 9 1.97 -1.23 -26.71
CA GLY A 9 0.53 -1.32 -26.47
C GLY A 9 0.13 -2.47 -25.54
N ALA A 10 0.70 -3.66 -25.69
CA ALA A 10 0.41 -4.80 -24.82
C ALA A 10 0.90 -4.57 -23.37
N VAL A 11 2.07 -3.95 -23.20
CA VAL A 11 2.60 -3.58 -21.88
C VAL A 11 1.75 -2.47 -21.26
N ALA A 12 1.33 -1.47 -22.03
CA ALA A 12 0.46 -0.40 -21.54
C ALA A 12 -0.92 -0.92 -21.12
N VAL A 13 -1.53 -1.82 -21.92
CA VAL A 13 -2.83 -2.43 -21.59
C VAL A 13 -2.70 -3.35 -20.37
N GLY A 14 -1.65 -4.15 -20.27
CA GLY A 14 -1.37 -4.97 -19.08
C GLY A 14 -1.16 -4.12 -17.82
N ALA A 15 -0.41 -3.02 -17.93
CA ALA A 15 -0.19 -2.08 -16.83
C ALA A 15 -1.50 -1.39 -16.40
N VAL A 16 -2.32 -0.94 -17.35
CA VAL A 16 -3.60 -0.27 -17.06
C VAL A 16 -4.60 -1.25 -16.42
N VAL A 17 -4.74 -2.47 -16.93
CA VAL A 17 -5.62 -3.48 -16.32
C VAL A 17 -5.17 -3.86 -14.91
N LEU A 18 -3.86 -3.95 -14.67
CA LEU A 18 -3.31 -4.23 -13.34
C LEU A 18 -3.50 -3.05 -12.37
N LEU A 19 -3.43 -1.81 -12.85
CA LEU A 19 -3.71 -0.59 -12.06
C LEU A 19 -5.19 -0.44 -11.72
N SER A 20 -6.09 -0.89 -12.61
CA SER A 20 -7.55 -0.82 -12.39
C SER A 20 -8.10 -1.90 -11.45
N LEU A 21 -7.36 -2.98 -11.22
CA LEU A 21 -7.73 -4.08 -10.32
C LEU A 21 -7.17 -3.90 -8.90
N SER A 22 -6.32 -2.90 -8.66
CA SER A 22 -5.85 -2.54 -7.32
C SER A 22 -6.81 -1.55 -6.67
N ASP A 23 -7.87 -2.05 -6.03
CA ASP A 23 -8.61 -1.28 -5.04
C ASP A 23 -7.68 -1.03 -3.84
N GLY A 24 -6.98 0.11 -3.87
CA GLY A 24 -6.02 0.51 -2.85
C GLY A 24 -4.67 0.85 -3.45
N LEU A 25 -4.52 2.11 -3.86
CA LEU A 25 -3.36 2.72 -4.54
C LEU A 25 -1.97 2.52 -3.87
N PHE A 26 -1.85 1.84 -2.72
CA PHE A 26 -0.59 1.68 -1.99
C PHE A 26 -0.41 0.33 -1.24
N ALA A 27 -1.22 -0.71 -1.49
CA ALA A 27 -1.38 -1.81 -0.52
C ALA A 27 -0.37 -2.97 -0.55
N SER A 28 0.69 -3.02 -1.39
CA SER A 28 1.80 -3.95 -1.09
C SER A 28 3.05 -3.69 -1.92
N ARG A 29 4.21 -3.75 -1.26
CA ARG A 29 5.53 -3.88 -1.92
C ARG A 29 5.54 -5.05 -2.91
N SER A 30 4.75 -6.09 -2.65
CA SER A 30 4.51 -7.25 -3.49
C SER A 30 3.95 -6.91 -4.88
N PHE A 31 3.04 -5.92 -4.97
CA PHE A 31 2.48 -5.47 -6.25
C PHE A 31 3.52 -4.70 -7.09
N LEU A 32 4.29 -3.82 -6.46
CA LEU A 32 5.38 -3.08 -7.12
C LEU A 32 6.51 -4.01 -7.57
N LEU A 33 6.83 -5.03 -6.76
CA LEU A 33 7.80 -6.07 -7.13
C LEU A 33 7.28 -6.96 -8.27
N GLY A 34 5.98 -7.28 -8.29
CA GLY A 34 5.36 -8.03 -9.38
C GLY A 34 5.32 -7.27 -10.72
N LEU A 35 4.96 -5.99 -10.69
CA LEU A 35 5.05 -5.10 -11.86
C LEU A 35 6.50 -4.90 -12.30
N GLY A 36 7.42 -4.68 -11.35
CA GLY A 36 8.86 -4.56 -11.63
C GLY A 36 9.43 -5.82 -12.29
N ALA A 37 9.09 -7.00 -11.77
CA ALA A 37 9.56 -8.27 -12.32
C ALA A 37 8.99 -8.55 -13.71
N THR A 38 7.70 -8.27 -13.93
CA THR A 38 7.06 -8.50 -15.24
C THR A 38 7.53 -7.51 -16.31
N THR A 39 7.74 -6.23 -15.95
CA THR A 39 8.32 -5.22 -16.84
C THR A 39 9.79 -5.49 -17.14
N ALA A 40 10.58 -5.90 -16.14
CA ALA A 40 11.98 -6.27 -16.34
C ALA A 40 12.13 -7.52 -17.22
N LEU A 41 11.30 -8.56 -17.00
CA LEU A 41 11.32 -9.77 -17.81
C LEU A 41 10.89 -9.50 -19.26
N THR A 42 9.89 -8.65 -19.47
CA THR A 42 9.47 -8.26 -20.82
C THR A 42 10.51 -7.37 -21.52
N ALA A 43 11.16 -6.45 -20.80
CA ALA A 43 12.27 -5.64 -21.33
C ALA A 43 13.51 -6.50 -21.67
N ALA A 44 13.90 -7.42 -20.81
CA ALA A 44 14.99 -8.36 -21.07
C ALA A 44 14.72 -9.23 -22.29
N MET A 45 13.48 -9.70 -22.45
CA MET A 45 13.08 -10.49 -23.62
C MET A 45 13.04 -9.66 -24.91
N ALA A 46 12.71 -8.37 -24.83
CA ALA A 46 12.79 -7.44 -25.95
C ALA A 46 14.23 -7.14 -26.36
N LEU A 47 15.12 -6.89 -25.40
CA LEU A 47 16.55 -6.64 -25.65
C LEU A 47 17.25 -7.86 -26.25
N PHE A 48 17.03 -9.05 -25.69
CA PHE A 48 17.55 -10.31 -26.23
C PHE A 48 17.10 -10.57 -27.68
N ARG A 49 15.88 -10.13 -28.03
CA ARG A 49 15.38 -10.21 -29.41
C ARG A 49 16.04 -9.19 -30.32
N MET A 50 16.26 -7.97 -29.84
CA MET A 50 16.88 -6.90 -30.63
C MET A 50 18.33 -7.24 -30.98
N GLU A 51 19.08 -7.74 -30.00
CA GLU A 51 20.46 -8.21 -30.19
C GLU A 51 20.55 -9.33 -31.23
N ARG A 52 19.60 -10.27 -31.18
CA ARG A 52 19.54 -11.40 -32.14
C ARG A 52 19.04 -10.99 -33.53
N GLN A 53 18.26 -9.92 -33.64
CA GLN A 53 17.87 -9.31 -34.92
C GLN A 53 19.04 -8.56 -35.56
N TRP A 54 19.78 -7.76 -34.79
CA TRP A 54 21.01 -7.11 -35.26
C TRP A 54 22.06 -8.14 -35.71
N GLY A 55 22.24 -9.24 -34.97
CA GLY A 55 23.10 -10.34 -35.40
C GLY A 55 22.65 -11.07 -36.67
N ARG A 56 21.37 -10.90 -37.10
CA ARG A 56 20.85 -11.43 -38.37
C ARG A 56 20.98 -10.41 -39.51
N GLU A 57 20.81 -9.13 -39.24
CA GLU A 57 20.94 -8.05 -40.24
C GLU A 57 22.41 -7.88 -40.71
N HIS A 58 23.39 -8.12 -39.83
CA HIS A 58 24.82 -8.10 -40.20
C HIS A 58 25.30 -9.36 -40.96
N ARG A 59 24.44 -10.33 -41.25
CA ARG A 59 24.77 -11.50 -42.10
C ARG A 59 24.35 -11.27 -43.55
N LEU A 60 24.98 -10.30 -44.21
CA LEU A 60 24.86 -10.09 -45.67
C LEU A 60 25.58 -11.17 -46.50
N PHE A 61 26.43 -12.00 -45.86
CA PHE A 61 27.06 -13.14 -46.48
C PHE A 61 26.49 -14.44 -45.90
N LEU A 62 25.58 -15.07 -46.64
CA LEU A 62 25.19 -16.46 -46.43
C LEU A 62 26.21 -17.33 -47.17
N PRO A 63 27.13 -18.04 -46.47
CA PRO A 63 27.95 -19.03 -47.14
C PRO A 63 27.02 -20.12 -47.69
N LEU A 64 26.97 -20.26 -49.01
CA LEU A 64 26.28 -21.36 -49.66
C LEU A 64 27.04 -22.65 -49.30
N PRO A 65 26.42 -23.57 -48.54
CA PRO A 65 27.10 -24.78 -48.13
C PRO A 65 27.22 -25.72 -49.34
N ILE A 66 28.44 -26.06 -49.74
CA ILE A 66 28.75 -27.00 -50.84
C ILE A 66 28.40 -28.45 -50.44
N LEU A 67 28.11 -28.71 -49.17
CA LEU A 67 27.67 -30.00 -48.64
C LEU A 67 26.34 -29.86 -47.89
N PRO A 68 25.38 -30.79 -48.07
CA PRO A 68 24.13 -30.79 -47.32
C PRO A 68 24.44 -31.10 -45.85
N ARG A 69 24.65 -30.07 -45.03
CA ARG A 69 24.66 -30.25 -43.57
C ARG A 69 23.25 -30.64 -43.16
N PRO A 70 23.05 -31.69 -42.34
CA PRO A 70 21.77 -31.92 -41.70
C PRO A 70 21.48 -30.69 -40.85
N TRP A 71 20.47 -29.94 -41.26
CA TRP A 71 20.02 -28.74 -40.57
C TRP A 71 19.58 -29.17 -39.18
N ARG A 72 20.46 -29.10 -38.18
CA ARG A 72 20.05 -29.21 -36.78
C ARG A 72 19.15 -28.01 -36.54
N GLY A 73 17.84 -28.25 -36.59
CA GLY A 73 16.79 -27.29 -36.25
C GLY A 73 17.01 -26.85 -34.81
N GLY A 74 17.85 -25.83 -34.63
CA GLY A 74 18.32 -25.39 -33.34
C GLY A 74 17.14 -24.96 -32.46
N ALA A 75 16.92 -25.72 -31.40
CA ALA A 75 16.21 -25.34 -30.18
C ALA A 75 14.82 -24.68 -30.34
N ALA A 76 14.08 -24.98 -31.41
CA ALA A 76 12.68 -24.56 -31.50
C ALA A 76 11.82 -25.28 -30.43
N LEU A 77 12.06 -26.58 -30.21
CA LEU A 77 11.37 -27.36 -29.18
C LEU A 77 11.65 -26.91 -27.74
N GLY A 78 12.81 -26.30 -27.46
CA GLY A 78 13.16 -25.80 -26.12
C GLY A 78 12.50 -24.46 -25.79
N ARG A 79 12.24 -23.62 -26.81
CA ARG A 79 11.63 -22.29 -26.66
C ARG A 79 10.17 -22.37 -26.23
N ASP A 80 9.42 -23.30 -26.80
CA ASP A 80 8.00 -23.49 -26.46
C ASP A 80 7.82 -24.09 -25.06
N ARG A 81 8.74 -24.96 -24.63
CA ARG A 81 8.71 -25.52 -23.26
C ARG A 81 9.08 -24.47 -22.22
N ALA A 82 10.07 -23.62 -22.49
CA ALA A 82 10.49 -22.56 -21.59
C ALA A 82 9.40 -21.48 -21.40
N SER A 83 8.68 -21.12 -22.46
CA SER A 83 7.63 -20.11 -22.38
C SER A 83 6.37 -20.62 -21.65
N VAL A 84 6.01 -21.89 -21.83
CA VAL A 84 4.97 -22.55 -21.04
C VAL A 84 5.36 -22.65 -19.57
N LEU A 85 6.62 -22.97 -19.27
CA LEU A 85 7.12 -23.04 -17.89
C LEU A 85 7.08 -21.68 -17.19
N ILE A 86 7.40 -20.58 -17.90
CA ILE A 86 7.27 -19.22 -17.37
C ILE A 86 5.81 -18.86 -17.07
N LEU A 87 4.87 -19.23 -17.95
CA LEU A 87 3.44 -19.02 -17.70
C LEU A 87 2.96 -19.79 -16.47
N ILE A 88 3.37 -21.05 -16.32
CA ILE A 88 3.05 -21.87 -15.15
C ILE A 88 3.63 -21.22 -13.88
N LEU A 89 4.88 -20.75 -13.93
CA LEU A 89 5.53 -20.10 -12.80
C LEU A 89 4.80 -18.81 -12.40
N LEU A 90 4.39 -17.98 -13.38
CA LEU A 90 3.61 -16.77 -13.14
C LEU A 90 2.25 -17.08 -12.49
N LEU A 91 1.53 -18.10 -12.99
CA LEU A 91 0.24 -18.52 -12.42
C LEU A 91 0.39 -19.13 -11.01
N ALA A 92 1.57 -19.67 -10.67
CA ALA A 92 1.86 -20.23 -9.36
C ALA A 92 2.14 -19.16 -8.28
N VAL A 93 2.51 -17.93 -8.65
CA VAL A 93 2.83 -16.83 -7.72
C VAL A 93 1.76 -16.60 -6.64
N PRO A 94 0.46 -16.40 -6.97
CA PRO A 94 -0.57 -16.18 -5.95
C PRO A 94 -0.83 -17.40 -5.07
N LEU A 95 -0.60 -18.62 -5.57
CA LEU A 95 -0.71 -19.86 -4.81
C LEU A 95 0.42 -20.00 -3.79
N VAL A 96 1.65 -19.67 -4.19
CA VAL A 96 2.81 -19.66 -3.29
C VAL A 96 2.59 -18.62 -2.19
N TYR A 97 2.17 -17.40 -2.54
CA TYR A 97 1.91 -16.35 -1.54
C TYR A 97 0.81 -16.74 -0.54
N ARG A 98 -0.25 -17.43 -1.00
CA ARG A 98 -1.28 -17.98 -0.11
C ARG A 98 -0.73 -19.10 0.79
N ALA A 99 0.12 -19.97 0.28
CA ALA A 99 0.69 -21.09 1.02
C ALA A 99 1.75 -20.65 2.05
N THR A 100 2.53 -19.61 1.75
CA THR A 100 3.57 -19.08 2.65
C THR A 100 3.00 -18.21 3.77
N GLY A 101 1.70 -17.85 3.72
CA GLY A 101 1.04 -17.11 4.79
C GLY A 101 1.67 -15.75 5.09
N THR A 102 2.41 -15.18 4.13
CA THR A 102 3.09 -13.87 4.23
C THR A 102 2.10 -12.71 4.11
N GLY A 103 0.92 -12.85 4.71
CA GLY A 103 0.02 -11.73 4.90
C GLY A 103 0.63 -10.83 5.96
N GLU A 104 1.07 -9.63 5.57
CA GLU A 104 1.47 -8.61 6.54
C GLU A 104 0.30 -8.40 7.52
N SER A 105 0.55 -8.67 8.80
CA SER A 105 -0.39 -8.34 9.87
C SER A 105 -0.34 -6.83 10.07
N HIS A 106 -1.35 -6.12 9.59
CA HIS A 106 -1.47 -4.69 9.84
C HIS A 106 -2.12 -4.47 11.20
N LEU A 107 -1.44 -3.68 12.04
CA LEU A 107 -2.00 -3.15 13.27
C LEU A 107 -2.97 -2.03 12.89
N VAL A 108 -4.24 -2.19 13.25
CA VAL A 108 -5.30 -1.22 12.98
C VAL A 108 -5.91 -0.80 14.31
N PRO A 109 -6.15 0.51 14.52
CA PRO A 109 -6.83 0.99 15.72
C PRO A 109 -8.25 0.44 15.75
N ARG A 110 -8.61 -0.24 16.84
CA ARG A 110 -9.97 -0.71 17.06
C ARG A 110 -10.52 -0.20 18.38
N PRO A 111 -11.71 0.43 18.36
CA PRO A 111 -12.35 0.84 19.59
C PRO A 111 -12.93 -0.39 20.29
N TYR A 112 -12.65 -0.53 21.59
CA TYR A 112 -13.27 -1.55 22.43
C TYR A 112 -14.10 -0.90 23.53
N ARG A 113 -15.09 -1.65 24.03
CA ARG A 113 -15.92 -1.22 25.16
C ARG A 113 -15.35 -1.77 26.45
N ILE A 114 -15.26 -0.92 27.46
CA ILE A 114 -14.93 -1.33 28.82
C ILE A 114 -16.25 -1.61 29.55
N SER A 115 -16.35 -2.80 30.14
CA SER A 115 -17.52 -3.22 30.90
C SER A 115 -17.77 -2.29 32.09
N GLY A 116 -19.02 -1.85 32.28
CA GLY A 116 -19.39 -0.95 33.38
C GLY A 116 -19.35 0.55 33.06
N LEU A 117 -18.73 0.95 31.94
CA LEU A 117 -18.72 2.34 31.48
C LEU A 117 -19.93 2.62 30.58
N GLY A 118 -20.88 3.40 31.10
CA GLY A 118 -22.16 3.68 30.43
C GLY A 118 -22.26 5.07 29.81
N ARG A 119 -22.22 6.12 30.63
CA ARG A 119 -22.39 7.53 30.22
C ARG A 119 -21.07 8.28 30.32
N MET A 120 -20.92 9.37 29.56
CA MET A 120 -19.80 10.30 29.72
C MET A 120 -19.93 11.12 31.01
N SER A 121 -19.69 10.48 32.14
CA SER A 121 -19.50 11.11 33.44
C SER A 121 -18.01 11.27 33.74
N ARG A 122 -17.69 12.16 34.69
CA ARG A 122 -16.32 12.36 35.16
C ARG A 122 -15.70 11.06 35.66
N GLU A 123 -16.44 10.30 36.44
CA GLU A 123 -16.02 9.02 37.02
C GLU A 123 -15.73 8.01 35.91
N SER A 124 -16.61 7.94 34.92
CA SER A 124 -16.46 7.01 33.80
C SER A 124 -15.21 7.32 32.95
N LEU A 125 -14.87 8.61 32.80
CA LEU A 125 -13.66 9.03 32.10
C LEU A 125 -12.39 8.88 32.94
N ARG A 126 -12.49 9.01 34.26
CA ARG A 126 -11.40 8.68 35.17
C ARG A 126 -11.07 7.19 35.12
N GLU A 127 -12.08 6.34 35.16
CA GLU A 127 -11.94 4.88 35.00
C GLU A 127 -11.38 4.51 33.62
N LEU A 128 -11.83 5.19 32.56
CA LEU A 128 -11.27 5.04 31.21
C LEU A 128 -9.76 5.35 31.20
N TRP A 129 -9.36 6.48 31.80
CA TRP A 129 -7.96 6.89 31.89
C TRP A 129 -7.11 5.88 32.66
N LEU A 130 -7.61 5.41 33.81
CA LEU A 130 -6.91 4.43 34.63
C LEU A 130 -6.74 3.09 33.90
N THR A 131 -7.76 2.67 33.14
CA THR A 131 -7.74 1.40 32.38
C THR A 131 -6.80 1.49 31.17
N ASN A 132 -6.72 2.65 30.52
CA ASN A 132 -5.97 2.84 29.27
C ASN A 132 -4.60 3.50 29.42
N ARG A 133 -4.11 3.76 30.65
CA ARG A 133 -2.84 4.46 30.93
C ARG A 133 -1.60 3.87 30.25
N GLY A 134 -1.67 2.64 29.73
CA GLY A 134 -0.59 1.96 28.99
C GLY A 134 -0.82 1.78 27.48
N GLU A 135 -1.96 2.19 26.94
CA GLU A 135 -2.25 2.08 25.52
C GLU A 135 -1.51 3.16 24.71
N LYS A 136 -1.16 2.85 23.45
CA LYS A 136 -0.41 3.78 22.59
C LYS A 136 -1.28 4.84 21.93
N LEU A 137 -2.60 4.66 21.92
CA LEU A 137 -3.52 5.50 21.18
C LEU A 137 -4.34 6.37 22.13
N PRO A 138 -4.47 7.67 21.84
CA PRO A 138 -5.18 8.59 22.71
C PRO A 138 -6.68 8.33 22.68
N ASP A 139 -7.32 8.48 23.84
CA ASP A 139 -8.77 8.53 23.96
C ASP A 139 -9.27 9.89 24.47
N PHE A 140 -10.58 9.97 24.75
CA PHE A 140 -11.17 11.22 25.23
C PHE A 140 -10.72 11.61 26.65
N SER A 141 -10.36 10.65 27.49
CA SER A 141 -9.84 10.92 28.82
C SER A 141 -8.43 11.53 28.76
N ASP A 142 -7.59 11.08 27.83
CA ASP A 142 -6.27 11.67 27.57
C ASP A 142 -6.39 13.11 27.07
N TYR A 143 -7.38 13.40 26.24
CA TYR A 143 -7.68 14.77 25.81
C TYR A 143 -7.95 15.68 27.02
N LEU A 144 -8.79 15.24 27.97
CA LEU A 144 -9.08 16.03 29.18
C LEU A 144 -7.84 16.21 30.06
N CYS A 145 -7.03 15.17 30.23
CA CYS A 145 -5.75 15.26 30.95
C CYS A 145 -4.84 16.30 30.29
N HIS A 146 -4.73 16.26 28.96
CA HIS A 146 -3.92 17.19 28.21
C HIS A 146 -4.44 18.63 28.31
N ARG A 147 -5.77 18.84 28.32
CA ARG A 147 -6.38 20.16 28.51
C ARG A 147 -6.12 20.73 29.91
N ALA A 148 -6.27 19.92 30.95
CA ALA A 148 -5.95 20.32 32.32
C ALA A 148 -4.46 20.68 32.45
N PHE A 149 -3.58 19.82 31.91
CA PHE A 149 -2.15 20.06 31.87
C PHE A 149 -1.80 21.37 31.15
N GLN A 150 -2.35 21.62 29.96
CA GLN A 150 -2.10 22.88 29.23
C GLN A 150 -2.47 24.13 30.04
N GLN A 151 -3.55 24.08 30.82
CA GLN A 151 -3.98 25.20 31.67
C GLN A 151 -3.06 25.39 32.88
N GLY A 152 -2.57 24.31 33.46
CA GLY A 152 -1.73 24.33 34.67
C GLY A 152 -0.23 24.23 34.43
N PHE A 153 0.22 24.09 33.17
CA PHE A 153 1.61 23.76 32.81
C PHE A 153 2.63 24.73 33.39
N PHE A 154 2.38 26.04 33.24
CA PHE A 154 3.26 27.09 33.75
C PHE A 154 3.34 27.12 35.29
N HIS A 155 2.42 26.45 35.97
CA HIS A 155 2.33 26.38 37.43
C HIS A 155 2.68 24.99 37.97
N GLY A 156 3.26 24.13 37.13
CA GLY A 156 3.75 22.81 37.56
C GLY A 156 2.66 21.76 37.76
N TYR A 157 1.46 21.95 37.17
CA TYR A 157 0.41 20.93 37.25
C TYR A 157 0.83 19.66 36.48
N PRO A 158 0.69 18.46 37.07
CA PRO A 158 1.13 17.22 36.43
C PRO A 158 0.21 16.81 35.27
N GLN A 159 0.73 16.01 34.34
CA GLN A 159 -0.06 15.42 33.25
C GLN A 159 -0.83 14.20 33.74
N GLU A 160 -1.85 14.43 34.55
CA GLU A 160 -2.71 13.40 35.14
C GLU A 160 -4.18 13.79 35.03
N PHE A 161 -5.07 12.81 35.22
CA PHE A 161 -6.51 13.09 35.24
C PHE A 161 -6.84 13.96 36.46
N PRO A 162 -7.48 15.13 36.29
CA PRO A 162 -7.70 16.05 37.39
C PRO A 162 -8.65 15.48 38.43
N ASP A 163 -8.22 15.48 39.70
CA ASP A 163 -9.05 15.11 40.84
C ASP A 163 -10.17 16.13 41.09
N GLU A 164 -11.22 15.68 41.78
CA GLU A 164 -12.39 16.50 42.04
C GLU A 164 -12.05 17.73 42.88
N GLY A 165 -12.31 18.91 42.32
CA GLY A 165 -12.00 20.18 42.97
C GLY A 165 -10.51 20.52 42.99
N ALA A 166 -9.65 19.76 42.29
CA ALA A 166 -8.25 20.09 42.13
C ALA A 166 -8.09 21.53 41.60
N ALA A 167 -7.16 22.26 42.20
CA ALA A 167 -6.94 23.66 41.92
C ALA A 167 -5.47 23.94 41.67
N VAL A 168 -5.19 24.75 40.65
CA VAL A 168 -3.87 25.31 40.40
C VAL A 168 -3.78 26.61 41.17
N THR A 169 -2.82 26.70 42.10
CA THR A 169 -2.60 27.89 42.91
C THR A 169 -1.26 28.54 42.60
N LEU A 170 -1.22 29.87 42.65
CA LEU A 170 -0.02 30.67 42.52
C LEU A 170 0.17 31.47 43.80
N SER A 171 1.32 31.28 44.43
CA SER A 171 1.71 32.08 45.59
C SER A 171 2.15 33.47 45.14
N ARG A 172 1.39 34.49 45.53
CA ARG A 172 1.77 35.88 45.40
C ARG A 172 2.28 36.40 46.74
N TYR A 173 3.28 37.26 46.67
CA TYR A 173 3.85 37.91 47.82
C TYR A 173 3.58 39.41 47.69
N ALA A 174 2.94 39.99 48.69
CA ALA A 174 2.63 41.41 48.72
C ALA A 174 3.11 42.04 50.03
N PRO A 175 3.54 43.31 50.02
CA PRO A 175 3.85 44.03 51.25
C PRO A 175 2.55 44.27 52.03
N GLU A 176 2.54 43.90 53.31
CA GLU A 176 1.42 44.10 54.22
C GLU A 176 1.97 44.66 55.54
N GLY A 177 1.93 46.00 55.67
CA GLY A 177 2.56 46.72 56.78
C GLY A 177 4.09 46.64 56.73
N ALA A 178 4.71 46.13 57.80
CA ALA A 178 6.17 45.99 57.91
C ALA A 178 6.70 44.62 57.41
N GLY A 179 5.82 43.74 56.93
CA GLY A 179 6.17 42.38 56.50
C GLY A 179 5.73 42.08 55.06
N ILE A 180 6.19 40.94 54.55
CA ILE A 180 5.73 40.36 53.29
C ILE A 180 4.74 39.25 53.64
N SER A 181 3.49 39.34 53.15
CA SER A 181 2.51 38.27 53.31
C SER A 181 2.40 37.45 52.03
N ARG A 182 2.29 36.12 52.21
CA ARG A 182 1.99 35.18 51.13
C ARG A 182 0.47 35.05 51.01
N ARG A 183 -0.04 35.19 49.78
CA ARG A 183 -1.42 34.91 49.42
C ARG A 183 -1.43 33.92 48.27
N ASP A 184 -2.16 32.82 48.42
CA ASP A 184 -2.32 31.84 47.35
C ASP A 184 -3.54 32.21 46.51
N GLU A 185 -3.32 32.50 45.22
CA GLU A 185 -4.36 32.82 44.26
C GLU A 185 -4.72 31.57 43.45
N VAL A 186 -6.00 31.24 43.35
CA VAL A 186 -6.47 30.10 42.53
C VAL A 186 -6.59 30.55 41.07
N ILE A 187 -5.77 29.97 40.19
CA ILE A 187 -5.73 30.30 38.76
C ILE A 187 -6.70 29.43 37.97
N ALA A 188 -6.78 28.15 38.32
CA ALA A 188 -7.67 27.20 37.66
C ALA A 188 -8.28 26.25 38.69
N LYS A 189 -9.52 25.85 38.45
CA LYS A 189 -10.24 24.88 39.28
C LYS A 189 -10.92 23.85 38.38
N TYR A 190 -10.63 22.59 38.60
CA TYR A 190 -11.11 21.47 37.78
C TYR A 190 -12.34 20.80 38.42
N ASP A 191 -13.41 21.60 38.56
CA ASP A 191 -14.69 21.16 39.11
C ASP A 191 -15.67 20.70 38.01
N GLU A 192 -16.91 20.39 38.42
CA GLU A 192 -17.97 19.95 37.51
C GLU A 192 -18.34 21.02 36.47
N ALA A 193 -18.16 22.31 36.80
CA ALA A 193 -18.43 23.39 35.85
C ALA A 193 -17.35 23.42 34.75
N TRP A 194 -16.08 23.26 35.13
CA TRP A 194 -14.97 23.10 34.19
C TRP A 194 -15.18 21.89 33.27
N TYR A 195 -15.54 20.74 33.84
CA TYR A 195 -15.80 19.52 33.08
C TYR A 195 -16.90 19.71 32.04
N LYS A 196 -18.06 20.25 32.46
CA LYS A 196 -19.17 20.55 31.54
C LYS A 196 -18.80 21.55 30.45
N ASN A 197 -17.93 22.50 30.76
CA ASN A 197 -17.42 23.46 29.77
C ASN A 197 -16.52 22.77 28.75
N GLU A 198 -15.55 21.97 29.19
CA GLU A 198 -14.65 21.25 28.28
C GLU A 198 -15.40 20.24 27.40
N LEU A 199 -16.48 19.61 27.89
CA LEU A 199 -17.34 18.78 27.05
C LEU A 199 -18.04 19.58 25.93
N LYS A 200 -18.42 20.84 26.20
CA LYS A 200 -19.03 21.72 25.17
C LYS A 200 -17.97 22.15 24.15
N VAL A 201 -16.82 22.63 24.64
CA VAL A 201 -15.68 23.03 23.79
C VAL A 201 -15.20 21.88 22.92
N ALA A 202 -15.12 20.67 23.48
CA ALA A 202 -14.72 19.48 22.73
C ALA A 202 -15.60 19.25 21.50
N LYS A 203 -16.93 19.37 21.64
CA LYS A 203 -17.89 19.20 20.52
C LYS A 203 -17.70 20.19 19.37
N GLU A 204 -17.23 21.40 19.68
CA GLU A 204 -17.02 22.47 18.71
C GLU A 204 -15.62 22.41 18.08
N SER A 205 -14.66 21.82 18.77
CA SER A 205 -13.28 21.66 18.28
C SER A 205 -13.15 20.48 17.32
N ALA A 206 -12.36 20.61 16.24
CA ALA A 206 -12.22 19.54 15.24
C ALA A 206 -11.72 18.20 15.84
N LEU A 207 -10.57 18.24 16.53
CA LEU A 207 -10.00 17.03 17.15
C LEU A 207 -10.81 16.57 18.36
N GLY A 208 -11.25 17.49 19.21
CA GLY A 208 -12.07 17.15 20.37
C GLY A 208 -13.41 16.55 19.98
N ALA A 209 -13.99 16.92 18.83
CA ALA A 209 -15.26 16.36 18.37
C ALA A 209 -15.08 14.89 17.93
N LEU A 210 -13.96 14.55 17.32
CA LEU A 210 -13.63 13.16 16.97
C LEU A 210 -13.47 12.29 18.22
N LEU A 211 -12.73 12.78 19.21
CA LEU A 211 -12.53 12.06 20.48
C LEU A 211 -13.81 12.05 21.32
N TYR A 212 -14.60 13.10 21.29
CA TYR A 212 -15.91 13.14 21.96
C TYR A 212 -16.88 12.12 21.35
N ALA A 213 -16.89 11.99 20.01
CA ALA A 213 -17.72 11.01 19.30
C ALA A 213 -17.35 9.56 19.63
N GLN A 214 -16.11 9.30 20.03
CA GLN A 214 -15.67 7.99 20.51
C GLN A 214 -16.36 7.59 21.82
N GLY A 215 -16.74 8.57 22.64
CA GLY A 215 -17.41 8.33 23.92
C GLY A 215 -16.47 7.75 24.98
N VAL A 216 -17.00 6.83 25.78
CA VAL A 216 -16.23 6.15 26.86
C VAL A 216 -15.62 4.83 26.37
N ARG A 217 -15.03 4.84 25.17
CA ARG A 217 -14.41 3.66 24.55
C ARG A 217 -12.91 3.82 24.55
N GLY A 218 -12.17 2.77 24.89
CA GLY A 218 -10.73 2.73 24.67
C GLY A 218 -10.39 2.42 23.22
N VAL A 219 -9.15 2.71 22.82
CA VAL A 219 -8.62 2.30 21.51
C VAL A 219 -7.35 1.50 21.73
N SER A 220 -7.32 0.29 21.21
CA SER A 220 -6.13 -0.53 21.18
C SER A 220 -5.74 -0.84 19.73
N LEU A 221 -4.45 -1.13 19.53
CA LEU A 221 -3.97 -1.62 18.24
C LEU A 221 -4.20 -3.12 18.17
N GLU A 222 -5.16 -3.54 17.35
CA GLU A 222 -5.40 -4.96 17.09
C GLU A 222 -4.78 -5.36 15.75
N THR A 223 -4.22 -6.57 15.69
CA THR A 223 -3.84 -7.20 14.43
C THR A 223 -5.10 -7.60 13.68
N THR A 224 -5.42 -6.87 12.62
CA THR A 224 -6.35 -7.39 11.61
C THR A 224 -5.67 -8.54 10.87
N GLY A 225 -6.37 -9.69 10.80
CA GLY A 225 -5.92 -10.82 9.98
C GLY A 225 -5.54 -10.32 8.59
N GLY A 226 -4.39 -10.76 8.10
CA GLY A 226 -3.80 -10.26 6.85
C GLY A 226 -4.80 -10.31 5.69
N VAL A 227 -4.62 -9.41 4.71
CA VAL A 227 -5.45 -9.37 3.50
C VAL A 227 -5.53 -10.77 2.92
N ALA A 228 -6.67 -11.43 3.12
CA ALA A 228 -6.87 -12.78 2.62
C ALA A 228 -6.82 -12.67 1.10
N VAL A 229 -5.91 -13.40 0.46
CA VAL A 229 -5.92 -13.57 -0.99
C VAL A 229 -7.24 -14.25 -1.35
N THR A 230 -8.22 -13.44 -1.74
CA THR A 230 -9.56 -13.93 -2.06
C THR A 230 -9.51 -14.76 -3.33
N SER A 231 -10.44 -15.70 -3.49
CA SER A 231 -10.61 -16.47 -4.73
C SER A 231 -10.79 -15.56 -5.94
N ALA A 232 -11.48 -14.43 -5.76
CA ALA A 232 -11.68 -13.40 -6.77
C ALA A 232 -10.35 -12.75 -7.22
N TYR A 233 -9.44 -12.44 -6.27
CA TYR A 233 -8.12 -11.90 -6.59
C TYR A 233 -7.29 -12.89 -7.42
N ILE A 234 -7.29 -14.18 -7.05
CA ILE A 234 -6.57 -15.24 -7.78
C ILE A 234 -7.12 -15.36 -9.21
N ALA A 235 -8.45 -15.36 -9.37
CA ALA A 235 -9.09 -15.42 -10.67
C ALA A 235 -8.76 -14.20 -11.54
N GLY A 236 -8.80 -12.99 -10.97
CA GLY A 236 -8.45 -11.75 -11.66
C GLY A 236 -6.98 -11.71 -12.09
N TYR A 237 -6.07 -12.09 -11.20
CA TYR A 237 -4.64 -12.20 -11.50
C TYR A 237 -4.36 -13.20 -12.62
N GLY A 238 -4.96 -14.40 -12.53
CA GLY A 238 -4.83 -15.43 -13.56
C GLY A 238 -5.31 -14.96 -14.92
N LEU A 239 -6.46 -14.28 -14.96
CA LEU A 239 -7.01 -13.69 -16.18
C LEU A 239 -6.09 -12.62 -16.77
N ALA A 240 -5.53 -11.72 -15.95
CA ALA A 240 -4.62 -10.68 -16.39
C ALA A 240 -3.31 -11.27 -16.97
N VAL A 241 -2.73 -12.27 -16.31
CA VAL A 241 -1.52 -12.97 -16.78
C VAL A 241 -1.80 -13.67 -18.11
N VAL A 242 -2.93 -14.37 -18.23
CA VAL A 242 -3.35 -15.03 -19.46
C VAL A 242 -3.53 -14.00 -20.58
N LEU A 243 -4.30 -12.94 -20.36
CA LEU A 243 -4.58 -11.94 -21.40
C LEU A 243 -3.32 -11.17 -21.85
N GLY A 244 -2.37 -10.91 -20.94
CA GLY A 244 -1.10 -10.24 -21.28
C GLY A 244 -0.08 -11.16 -21.95
N TYR A 245 0.04 -12.41 -21.50
CA TYR A 245 1.11 -13.31 -21.92
C TYR A 245 0.76 -14.14 -23.17
N LEU A 246 -0.51 -14.50 -23.34
CA LEU A 246 -0.98 -15.37 -24.41
C LEU A 246 -0.85 -14.73 -25.82
N PRO A 247 -1.07 -13.41 -26.01
CA PRO A 247 -0.72 -12.72 -27.27
C PRO A 247 0.78 -12.77 -27.58
N LEU A 248 1.64 -12.59 -26.57
CA LEU A 248 3.10 -12.64 -26.74
C LEU A 248 3.57 -14.03 -27.16
N LEU A 249 2.94 -15.10 -26.63
CA LEU A 249 3.16 -16.48 -27.07
C LEU A 249 2.77 -16.67 -28.55
N PHE A 250 1.59 -16.23 -28.97
CA PHE A 250 1.14 -16.39 -30.37
C PHE A 250 1.98 -15.57 -31.37
N LEU A 251 2.35 -14.34 -31.03
CA LEU A 251 3.26 -13.51 -31.82
C LEU A 251 4.66 -14.15 -31.92
N SER A 252 5.14 -14.81 -30.87
CA SER A 252 6.42 -15.52 -30.88
C SER A 252 6.43 -16.76 -31.79
N ARG A 253 5.30 -17.46 -31.89
CA ARG A 253 5.14 -18.65 -32.76
C ARG A 253 5.11 -18.28 -34.24
N ARG A 254 4.55 -17.11 -34.61
CA ARG A 254 4.54 -16.61 -35.99
C ARG A 254 5.90 -16.06 -36.48
N ALA A 255 6.87 -15.84 -35.60
CA ALA A 255 8.23 -15.41 -35.97
C ALA A 255 9.19 -16.58 -36.32
N GLY A 256 8.65 -17.79 -36.53
CA GLY A 256 9.40 -18.93 -37.05
C GLY A 256 9.68 -18.80 -38.56
N PRO A 257 10.84 -19.26 -39.06
CA PRO A 257 11.12 -19.29 -40.48
C PRO A 257 10.20 -20.34 -41.13
N GLY A 258 9.13 -19.90 -41.79
CA GLY A 258 8.16 -20.78 -42.46
C GLY A 258 6.70 -20.35 -42.39
N SER A 259 6.32 -19.33 -41.62
CA SER A 259 4.92 -18.88 -41.64
C SER A 259 4.61 -18.17 -42.97
N PRO A 260 3.55 -18.54 -43.71
CA PRO A 260 3.18 -17.85 -44.94
C PRO A 260 2.79 -16.40 -44.61
N ARG A 261 3.64 -15.46 -45.01
CA ARG A 261 3.37 -14.03 -44.87
C ARG A 261 2.28 -13.65 -45.88
N LEU A 262 1.07 -13.37 -45.38
CA LEU A 262 -0.08 -12.86 -46.15
C LEU A 262 0.18 -11.56 -46.93
N PHE A 263 1.34 -10.92 -46.78
CA PHE A 263 1.73 -9.68 -47.47
C PHE A 263 2.95 -9.83 -48.41
N GLY A 264 3.26 -11.04 -48.86
CA GLY A 264 4.44 -11.33 -49.69
C GLY A 264 4.44 -10.77 -51.12
N SER A 265 3.37 -10.13 -51.61
CA SER A 265 3.25 -9.82 -53.05
C SER A 265 3.61 -8.39 -53.47
N ILE A 266 3.82 -7.44 -52.54
CA ILE A 266 3.94 -6.01 -52.94
C ILE A 266 5.39 -5.58 -53.22
N MET A 267 6.40 -6.14 -52.53
CA MET A 267 7.79 -5.68 -52.69
C MET A 267 8.59 -6.37 -53.79
N ALA A 268 8.13 -7.51 -54.33
CA ALA A 268 8.87 -8.25 -55.35
C ALA A 268 8.70 -7.71 -56.79
N ARG A 269 7.75 -6.78 -57.03
CA ARG A 269 7.45 -6.28 -58.39
C ARG A 269 8.38 -5.17 -58.89
N ARG A 270 9.11 -4.46 -58.02
CA ARG A 270 9.93 -3.30 -58.44
C ARG A 270 11.32 -3.65 -59.03
N LYS A 271 11.77 -4.90 -58.96
CA LYS A 271 13.10 -5.30 -59.50
C LYS A 271 13.06 -6.07 -60.82
N ARG A 272 11.91 -6.12 -61.51
CA ARG A 272 11.76 -6.81 -62.81
C ARG A 272 11.46 -5.88 -63.98
N GLN A 273 11.59 -4.57 -63.81
CA GLN A 273 11.35 -3.59 -64.88
C GLN A 273 12.62 -2.83 -65.33
N GLU A 274 13.81 -3.25 -64.89
CA GLU A 274 15.09 -2.64 -65.29
C GLU A 274 16.11 -3.70 -65.77
N ALA A 275 15.63 -4.75 -66.42
CA ALA A 275 16.48 -5.74 -67.10
C ALA A 275 15.95 -5.99 -68.51
#